data_AF-A0A392RCH1-F1
#
_entry.id   AF-A0A392RCH1-F1
#
_cell.length_a   1.000
_cell.length_b   1.000
_cell.length_c   1.000
_cell.angle_alpha   90.00
_cell.angle_beta   90.00
_cell.angle_gamma   90.00
#
_symmetry.space_group_name_H-M   'P 1'
#
loop_
_entity.id
_entity.type
_entity.pdbx_description
1 polymer ?
#
loop_
_entity_poly.entity_id
_entity_poly.type
_entity_poly.pdbx_seq_one_letter_code
_entity_poly.pdbx_strand_id
1 'polypeptide(L)'
;ISYEEHLYCDGFPVISEADDEEVIQFFLQGIKKDIGVDVPRELVPPAPTVDLYKPRKRKRVVKEAEKEVGKKVARKEINKDEKKEEKTENIKLVVKQEKAKKE
;
A
#
# COMPACT_ATOMS: atom_id res chain seq x y z
N ILE A 1 -11.28 28.77 -14.04
CA ILE A 1 -10.39 27.67 -13.61
C ILE A 1 -10.60 27.54 -12.11
N SER A 2 -11.17 26.43 -11.67
CA SER A 2 -11.40 26.18 -10.24
C SER A 2 -10.09 25.68 -9.62
N TYR A 3 -9.85 25.98 -8.34
CA TYR A 3 -8.71 25.41 -7.62
C TYR A 3 -8.84 23.88 -7.47
N GLU A 4 -10.07 23.35 -7.52
CA GLU A 4 -10.35 21.91 -7.42
C GLU A 4 -9.72 21.12 -8.57
N GLU A 5 -9.67 21.68 -9.78
CA GLU A 5 -9.03 21.04 -10.96
C GLU A 5 -7.51 20.89 -10.79
N HIS A 6 -6.90 21.64 -9.87
CA HIS A 6 -5.47 21.54 -9.57
C HIS A 6 -5.24 20.56 -8.42
N LEU A 7 -6.15 20.50 -7.45
CA LEU A 7 -6.08 19.55 -6.35
C LEU A 7 -6.41 18.12 -6.77
N TYR A 8 -7.25 17.96 -7.80
CA TYR A 8 -7.70 16.66 -8.30
C TYR A 8 -7.46 16.52 -9.81
N CYS A 9 -6.75 15.46 -10.19
CA CYS A 9 -6.59 15.03 -11.57
C CYS A 9 -7.34 13.72 -11.77
N ASP A 10 -8.30 13.68 -12.69
CA ASP A 10 -9.15 12.50 -12.97
C ASP A 10 -9.82 11.88 -11.71
N GLY A 11 -10.15 12.73 -10.74
CA GLY A 11 -10.74 12.31 -9.46
C GLY A 11 -9.74 11.77 -8.44
N PHE A 12 -8.44 11.80 -8.73
CA PHE A 12 -7.37 11.46 -7.81
C PHE A 12 -6.73 12.71 -7.22
N PRO A 13 -6.51 12.76 -5.89
CA PRO A 13 -5.81 13.88 -5.27
C PRO A 13 -4.37 13.92 -5.78
N VAL A 14 -3.95 15.07 -6.30
CA VAL A 14 -2.58 15.32 -6.77
C VAL A 14 -1.63 15.49 -5.59
N ILE A 15 -2.15 16.07 -4.51
CA ILE A 15 -1.47 16.23 -3.22
C ILE A 15 -2.42 15.86 -2.10
N SER A 16 -1.89 15.41 -0.98
CA SER A 16 -2.66 15.04 0.21
C SER A 16 -1.96 15.47 1.49
N GLU A 17 -2.67 15.39 2.61
CA GLU A 17 -2.09 15.60 3.95
C GLU A 17 -0.97 14.58 4.28
N ALA A 18 -0.84 13.49 3.51
CA ALA A 18 0.26 12.54 3.70
C ALA A 18 1.62 13.06 3.18
N ASP A 19 1.61 14.12 2.37
CA ASP A 19 2.82 14.74 1.84
C ASP A 19 3.47 15.69 2.86
N ASP A 20 4.77 15.95 2.69
CA ASP A 20 5.50 16.84 3.60
C ASP A 20 4.97 18.29 3.51
N GLU A 21 4.98 19.01 4.63
CA GLU A 21 4.46 20.40 4.71
C GLU A 21 5.09 21.33 3.66
N GLU A 22 6.39 21.17 3.38
CA GLU A 22 7.09 21.98 2.38
C GLU A 22 6.56 21.72 0.96
N VAL A 23 6.21 20.47 0.66
CA VAL A 23 5.62 20.07 -0.63
C VAL A 23 4.22 20.64 -0.75
N ILE A 24 3.41 20.54 0.32
CA ILE A 24 2.06 21.11 0.38
C ILE A 24 2.11 22.63 0.17
N GLN A 25 2.97 23.33 0.90
CA GLN A 25 3.10 24.79 0.79
C GLN A 25 3.59 25.22 -0.58
N PHE A 26 4.61 24.56 -1.15
CA PHE A 26 5.14 24.88 -2.47
C PHE A 26 4.07 24.70 -3.55
N PHE A 27 3.27 23.64 -3.46
CA PHE A 27 2.18 23.36 -4.39
C PHE A 27 1.07 24.42 -4.32
N LEU A 28 0.61 24.77 -3.11
CA LEU A 28 -0.39 25.82 -2.91
C LEU A 28 0.12 27.19 -3.40
N GLN A 29 1.41 27.47 -3.22
CA GLN A 29 2.04 28.67 -3.77
C GLN A 29 2.06 28.66 -5.31
N GLY A 30 2.24 27.50 -5.94
CA GLY A 30 2.09 27.31 -7.38
C GLY A 30 0.69 27.66 -7.86
N ILE A 31 -0.34 27.09 -7.22
CA ILE A 31 -1.76 27.41 -7.51
C ILE A 31 -2.04 28.91 -7.40
N LYS A 32 -1.49 29.57 -6.37
CA LYS A 32 -1.64 31.01 -6.18
C LYS A 32 -0.98 31.82 -7.30
N LYS A 33 0.13 31.36 -7.86
CA LYS A 33 0.80 32.03 -8.99
C LYS A 33 0.06 31.80 -10.30
N ASP A 34 -0.47 30.61 -10.52
CA ASP A 34 -1.07 30.21 -11.79
C ASP A 34 -2.53 30.68 -11.93
N ILE A 35 -3.32 30.56 -10.86
CA ILE A 35 -4.75 30.89 -10.84
C ILE A 35 -5.02 32.22 -10.13
N GLY A 36 -4.11 32.66 -9.24
CA GLY A 36 -4.31 33.87 -8.43
C GLY A 36 -5.17 33.64 -7.17
N VAL A 37 -5.50 32.39 -6.84
CA VAL A 37 -6.38 32.05 -5.70
C VAL A 37 -5.55 31.54 -4.52
N ASP A 38 -5.85 32.04 -3.33
CA ASP A 38 -5.23 31.58 -2.08
C ASP A 38 -6.03 30.41 -1.52
N VAL A 39 -5.44 29.21 -1.57
CA VAL A 39 -6.09 27.97 -1.12
C VAL A 39 -5.55 27.63 0.28
N PRO A 40 -6.39 27.65 1.34
CA PRO A 40 -5.96 27.26 2.66
C PRO A 40 -5.69 25.75 2.76
N ARG A 41 -4.82 25.37 3.70
CA ARG A 41 -4.42 23.97 3.96
C ARG A 41 -5.60 23.04 4.27
N GLU A 42 -6.68 23.56 4.82
CA GLU A 42 -7.90 22.78 5.13
C GLU A 42 -8.60 22.19 3.89
N LEU A 43 -8.36 22.75 2.71
CA LEU A 43 -8.89 22.24 1.45
C LEU A 43 -8.00 21.17 0.81
N VAL A 44 -6.83 20.90 1.40
CA VAL A 44 -5.95 19.83 0.94
C VAL A 44 -6.63 18.48 1.25
N PRO A 45 -6.71 17.57 0.27
CA PRO A 45 -7.32 16.27 0.48
C PRO A 45 -6.67 15.50 1.65
N PRO A 46 -7.47 14.82 2.50
CA PRO A 46 -6.92 14.07 3.62
C PRO A 46 -6.08 12.87 3.15
N ALA A 47 -5.18 12.43 4.02
CA ALA A 47 -4.31 11.29 3.73
C ALA A 47 -5.12 10.03 3.37
N PRO A 48 -4.76 9.32 2.28
CA PRO A 48 -5.45 8.10 1.89
C PRO A 48 -5.27 7.02 2.97
N THR A 49 -6.38 6.58 3.57
CA THR A 49 -6.37 5.62 4.69
C THR A 49 -6.16 4.16 4.24
N VAL A 50 -6.43 3.86 2.96
CA VAL A 50 -6.41 2.49 2.45
C VAL A 50 -5.01 2.13 1.97
N ASP A 51 -4.34 1.29 2.74
CA ASP A 51 -3.09 0.65 2.33
C ASP A 51 -3.40 -0.45 1.30
N LEU A 52 -3.12 -0.16 0.02
CA LEU A 52 -3.34 -1.06 -1.12
C LEU A 52 -2.44 -2.30 -1.11
N TYR A 53 -1.33 -2.27 -0.36
CA TYR A 53 -0.37 -3.37 -0.30
C TYR A 53 -0.64 -4.31 0.88
N LYS A 54 -1.53 -3.93 1.80
CA LYS A 54 -1.99 -4.84 2.85
C LYS A 54 -2.98 -5.86 2.29
N PRO A 55 -2.71 -7.17 2.41
CA PRO A 55 -3.65 -8.18 1.97
C PRO A 55 -4.96 -8.05 2.73
N ARG A 56 -6.05 -7.74 2.01
CA ARG A 56 -7.39 -7.63 2.57
C ARG A 56 -7.85 -9.00 3.07
N LYS A 57 -8.10 -9.11 4.38
CA LYS A 57 -8.65 -10.32 4.98
C LYS A 57 -10.04 -10.58 4.39
N ARG A 58 -10.17 -11.64 3.58
CA ARG A 58 -11.47 -12.10 3.08
C ARG A 58 -12.24 -12.73 4.23
N LYS A 59 -13.46 -12.26 4.50
CA LYS A 59 -14.39 -12.99 5.38
C LYS A 59 -14.94 -14.16 4.57
N ARG A 60 -14.68 -15.40 5.01
CA ARG A 60 -15.33 -16.59 4.45
C ARG A 60 -16.79 -16.56 4.89
N VAL A 61 -17.72 -16.47 3.94
CA VAL A 61 -19.14 -16.73 4.23
C VAL A 61 -19.26 -18.23 4.42
N VAL A 62 -19.26 -18.66 5.68
CA VAL A 62 -19.64 -20.02 6.04
C VAL A 62 -21.17 -20.06 5.90
N LYS A 63 -21.67 -20.85 4.93
CA LYS A 63 -23.09 -21.23 4.95
C LYS A 63 -23.29 -21.99 6.26
N GLU A 64 -24.09 -21.44 7.16
CA GLU A 64 -24.48 -22.09 8.41
C GLU A 64 -25.26 -23.35 8.07
N ALA A 65 -24.55 -24.47 7.95
CA ALA A 65 -25.12 -25.78 8.22
C ALA A 65 -24.95 -26.01 9.72
N GLU A 66 -26.06 -25.80 10.42
CA GLU A 66 -26.40 -26.33 11.73
C GLU A 66 -25.49 -27.48 12.20
N LYS A 67 -24.68 -27.21 13.23
CA LYS A 67 -24.45 -28.11 14.37
C LYS A 67 -23.53 -27.44 15.39
N GLU A 68 -24.14 -27.08 16.52
CA GLU A 68 -23.44 -27.04 17.80
C GLU A 68 -22.65 -28.34 18.02
N VAL A 69 -21.45 -28.21 18.58
CA VAL A 69 -20.96 -28.93 19.77
C VAL A 69 -19.47 -28.64 19.88
N GLY A 70 -19.11 -27.94 20.96
CA GLY A 70 -17.76 -27.44 21.18
C GLY A 70 -16.74 -28.51 21.61
N LYS A 71 -15.47 -28.11 21.62
CA LYS A 71 -14.57 -28.34 22.76
C LYS A 71 -13.31 -27.49 22.57
N LYS A 72 -12.99 -26.74 23.61
CA LYS A 72 -11.68 -26.13 23.84
C LYS A 72 -10.56 -27.18 23.74
N VAL A 73 -9.34 -26.66 23.61
CA VAL A 73 -8.05 -27.28 23.96
C VAL A 73 -7.27 -27.92 22.81
N ALA A 74 -6.34 -27.16 22.23
CA ALA A 74 -4.96 -27.58 22.04
C ALA A 74 -4.08 -26.38 21.65
N ARG A 75 -3.65 -25.61 22.67
CA ARG A 75 -2.34 -24.94 22.61
C ARG A 75 -1.30 -26.07 22.66
N LYS A 76 -0.52 -26.25 21.60
CA LYS A 76 0.83 -26.82 21.67
C LYS A 76 1.63 -26.31 20.47
N GLU A 77 2.60 -25.47 20.82
CA GLU A 77 3.78 -25.10 20.05
C GLU A 77 4.37 -26.34 19.38
N ILE A 78 4.77 -26.26 18.10
CA ILE A 78 5.85 -27.07 17.49
C ILE A 78 6.33 -26.34 16.21
N ASN A 79 7.61 -25.93 16.28
CA ASN A 79 8.64 -25.79 15.23
C ASN A 79 8.54 -24.74 14.11
N LYS A 80 9.31 -23.65 14.34
CA LYS A 80 10.25 -23.09 13.37
C LYS A 80 11.18 -24.18 12.82
N ASP A 81 11.71 -23.90 11.62
CA ASP A 81 12.77 -24.64 10.92
C ASP A 81 12.29 -25.74 9.96
N GLU A 82 11.73 -25.35 8.81
CA GLU A 82 11.73 -26.19 7.58
C GLU A 82 11.36 -25.44 6.29
N LYS A 83 11.77 -24.16 6.16
CA LYS A 83 11.60 -23.43 4.88
C LYS A 83 12.75 -22.48 4.54
N LYS A 84 13.98 -22.92 4.81
CA LYS A 84 15.21 -22.20 4.46
C LYS A 84 16.06 -22.88 3.38
N GLU A 85 15.76 -24.11 2.97
CA GLU A 85 16.62 -24.85 2.02
C GLU A 85 16.20 -24.68 0.54
N GLU A 86 14.94 -24.35 0.24
CA GLU A 86 14.48 -24.24 -1.15
C GLU A 86 14.90 -22.92 -1.86
N LYS A 87 15.40 -21.93 -1.11
CA LYS A 87 15.85 -20.64 -1.68
C LYS A 87 17.33 -20.61 -2.04
N THR A 88 18.15 -21.49 -1.48
CA THR A 88 19.61 -21.48 -1.70
C THR A 88 20.05 -22.19 -2.97
N GLU A 89 19.26 -23.12 -3.50
CA GLU A 89 19.59 -23.81 -4.76
C GLU A 89 19.20 -22.98 -6.00
N ASN A 90 18.06 -22.29 -5.94
CA ASN A 90 17.59 -21.46 -7.05
C ASN A 90 18.48 -20.24 -7.32
N ILE A 91 19.10 -19.65 -6.30
CA ILE A 91 20.04 -18.52 -6.46
C ILE A 91 21.36 -18.98 -7.13
N LYS A 92 21.85 -20.19 -6.81
CA LYS A 92 23.11 -20.71 -7.40
C LYS A 92 22.96 -21.08 -8.88
N LEU A 93 21.77 -21.50 -9.32
CA LEU A 93 21.49 -21.83 -10.72
C LEU A 93 21.42 -20.58 -11.62
N VAL A 94 20.83 -19.48 -11.14
CA VAL A 94 20.74 -18.24 -11.92
C VAL A 94 22.12 -17.59 -12.12
N VAL A 95 22.97 -17.60 -11.09
CA VAL A 95 24.32 -17.00 -11.18
C VAL A 95 25.25 -17.74 -12.15
N LYS A 96 25.04 -19.05 -12.38
CA LYS A 96 25.82 -19.81 -13.38
C LYS A 96 25.40 -19.51 -14.83
N GLN A 97 24.13 -19.18 -15.08
CA GLN A 97 23.64 -18.92 -16.44
C GLN A 97 24.00 -17.52 -16.95
N GLU A 98 24.10 -16.51 -16.07
CA GLU A 98 24.50 -15.15 -16.49
C GLU A 98 25.98 -15.03 -16.86
N LYS A 99 26.87 -15.87 -16.28
CA LYS A 99 28.31 -15.85 -16.61
C LYS A 99 28.65 -16.47 -17.97
N ALA A 100 27.76 -17.28 -18.55
CA ALA A 100 27.98 -17.92 -19.84
C ALA A 100 27.43 -17.12 -21.04
N LYS A 101 26.84 -15.94 -20.82
CA LYS A 101 26.30 -15.06 -21.87
C LYS A 101 27.06 -13.74 -22.04
N LYS A 102 28.17 -13.55 -21.32
CA LYS A 102 29.03 -12.36 -21.40
C LYS A 102 30.49 -12.66 -21.79
N GLU A 103 30.76 -13.84 -22.34
CA GLU A 103 32.04 -14.18 -22.96
C GLU A 103 31.85 -14.43 -24.46
#